data_AF-A0A2W0CJ55-F1
#
_entry.id   AF-A0A2W0CJ55-F1
#
_cell.length_a   1.000
_cell.length_b   1.000
_cell.length_c   1.000
_cell.angle_alpha   90.00
_cell.angle_beta   90.00
_cell.angle_gamma   90.00
#
_symmetry.space_group_name_H-M   'P 1'
#
loop_
_entity.id
_entity.type
_entity.pdbx_description
1 polymer ?
#
loop_
_entity_poly.entity_id
_entity_poly.type
_entity_poly.pdbx_seq_one_letter_code
_entity_poly.pdbx_strand_id
1 'polypeptide(L)'
;MELLDYQKYVFMQSWSTPFVLWCMGRSSGKTTLGSPFIMAKSLLIPNFEGYILAGVGSQSQEMFMKIEKIAKREIASFTGLTDIFYNETVKSSANTDGFTHNPASFSYKLYNGSVIRSLNGSFDNNRSK
;
A
#
# COMPACT_ATOMS: atom_id res chain seq x y z
N MET A 1 3.76 -8.49 13.16
CA MET A 1 4.84 -7.92 12.33
C MET A 1 5.65 -7.01 13.23
N GLU A 2 6.97 -7.20 13.30
CA GLU A 2 7.84 -6.34 14.10
C GLU A 2 8.54 -5.31 13.20
N LEU A 3 8.42 -4.04 13.57
CA LEU A 3 9.09 -2.93 12.91
C LEU A 3 10.39 -2.58 13.66
N LEU A 4 11.40 -2.15 12.91
CA LEU A 4 12.63 -1.58 13.49
C LEU A 4 12.31 -0.25 14.18
N ASP A 5 13.13 0.18 15.13
CA ASP A 5 12.82 1.37 15.94
C ASP A 5 12.71 2.65 15.10
N TYR A 6 13.59 2.84 14.11
CA TYR A 6 13.45 3.97 13.19
C TYR A 6 12.17 3.86 12.33
N GLN A 7 11.74 2.65 11.97
CA GLN A 7 10.51 2.45 11.21
C GLN A 7 9.30 2.83 12.04
N LYS A 8 9.27 2.45 13.33
CA LYS A 8 8.22 2.86 14.28
C LYS A 8 8.20 4.38 14.44
N TYR A 9 9.37 5.00 14.66
CA TYR A 9 9.49 6.45 14.80
C TYR A 9 8.94 7.18 13.58
N VAL A 10 9.40 6.79 12.38
CA VAL A 10 8.94 7.38 11.12
C VAL A 10 7.45 7.17 10.93
N PHE A 11 6.92 5.96 11.18
CA PHE A 11 5.49 5.66 11.06
C PHE A 11 4.65 6.60 11.95
N MET A 12 4.99 6.72 13.24
CA MET A 12 4.24 7.49 14.21
C MET A 12 4.28 9.00 13.93
N GLN A 13 5.45 9.54 13.59
CA GLN A 13 5.61 10.95 13.24
C GLN A 13 4.88 11.31 11.94
N SER A 14 4.75 10.34 11.02
CA SER A 14 4.08 10.54 9.74
C SER A 14 2.56 10.45 9.83
N TRP A 15 2.01 9.82 10.87
CA TRP A 15 0.59 9.49 10.93
C TRP A 15 -0.32 10.73 10.88
N SER A 16 0.01 11.78 11.64
CA SER A 16 -0.79 13.00 11.74
C SER A 16 -0.23 14.17 10.92
N THR A 17 0.89 13.97 10.23
CA THR A 17 1.56 15.04 9.48
C THR A 17 1.06 15.05 8.03
N PRO A 18 0.52 16.18 7.52
CA PRO A 18 -0.08 16.24 6.18
C PRO A 18 0.91 15.98 5.03
N PHE A 19 2.13 16.52 5.11
CA PHE A 19 3.16 16.38 4.09
C PHE A 19 4.44 15.82 4.71
N VAL A 20 4.85 14.65 4.24
CA VAL A 20 5.95 13.90 4.84
C VAL A 20 6.92 13.46 3.76
N LEU A 21 8.21 13.66 4.02
CA LEU A 21 9.31 13.15 3.21
C LEU A 21 10.15 12.16 4.03
N TRP A 22 10.30 10.94 3.51
CA TRP A 22 11.18 9.94 4.12
C TRP A 22 12.52 9.88 3.37
N CYS A 23 13.56 10.46 3.96
CA CYS A 23 14.93 10.35 3.47
C CYS A 23 15.56 9.05 3.97
N MET A 24 15.58 8.02 3.12
CA MET A 24 15.96 6.66 3.51
C MET A 24 17.11 6.12 2.66
N GLY A 25 18.05 5.43 3.30
CA GLY A 25 19.16 4.76 2.62
C GLY A 25 18.73 3.58 1.72
N ARG A 26 19.65 3.11 0.88
CA ARG A 26 19.44 1.87 0.11
C ARG A 26 19.32 0.68 1.08
N SER A 27 18.48 -0.29 0.74
CA SER A 27 18.21 -1.50 1.54
C SER A 27 17.61 -1.27 2.94
N SER A 28 17.06 -0.08 3.21
CA SER A 28 16.43 0.25 4.49
C SER A 28 15.03 -0.35 4.70
N GLY A 29 14.60 -1.35 3.92
CA GLY A 29 13.25 -1.92 4.05
C GLY A 29 12.09 -0.92 3.85
N LYS A 30 12.30 0.18 3.11
CA LYS A 30 11.29 1.26 2.95
C LYS A 30 9.93 0.77 2.40
N THR A 31 9.91 -0.22 1.51
CA THR A 31 8.68 -0.80 0.99
C THR A 31 7.92 -1.55 2.10
N THR A 32 8.64 -2.28 2.95
CA THR A 32 8.08 -2.98 4.12
C THR A 32 7.49 -2.01 5.14
N LEU A 33 7.99 -0.78 5.25
CA LEU A 33 7.40 0.27 6.08
C LEU A 33 6.18 0.94 5.40
N GLY A 34 6.29 1.28 4.11
CA GLY A 34 5.25 2.01 3.39
C GLY A 34 3.99 1.19 3.16
N SER A 35 4.11 -0.12 2.91
CA SER A 35 2.95 -1.00 2.70
C SER A 35 1.97 -1.01 3.89
N PRO A 36 2.37 -1.33 5.14
CA PRO A 36 1.45 -1.29 6.28
C PRO A 36 0.99 0.14 6.62
N PHE A 37 1.77 1.18 6.28
CA PHE A 37 1.33 2.56 6.47
C PHE A 37 0.14 2.90 5.57
N ILE A 38 0.20 2.53 4.28
CA ILE A 38 -0.92 2.69 3.35
C ILE A 38 -2.10 1.82 3.77
N MET A 39 -1.86 0.56 4.16
CA MET A 39 -2.91 -0.34 4.65
C MET A 39 -3.63 0.22 5.87
N ALA A 40 -2.90 0.76 6.85
CA ALA A 40 -3.48 1.36 8.04
C ALA A 40 -4.30 2.63 7.70
N LYS A 41 -3.78 3.49 6.81
CA LYS A 41 -4.52 4.68 6.35
C LYS A 41 -5.82 4.30 5.64
N SER A 42 -5.76 3.37 4.69
CA SER A 42 -6.95 2.95 3.93
C SER A 42 -7.97 2.23 4.80
N LEU A 43 -7.53 1.46 5.80
CA LEU A 43 -8.43 0.74 6.71
C LEU A 43 -9.08 1.66 7.77
N LEU A 44 -8.32 2.59 8.34
CA LEU A 44 -8.77 3.40 9.49
C LEU A 44 -9.41 4.73 9.11
N ILE A 45 -9.15 5.23 7.90
CA ILE A 45 -9.75 6.48 7.39
C ILE A 45 -10.79 6.09 6.32
N PRO A 46 -12.09 6.35 6.54
CA PRO A 46 -13.12 6.00 5.57
C PRO A 46 -13.01 6.84 4.31
N ASN A 47 -13.36 6.27 3.16
CA ASN A 47 -13.27 6.91 1.84
C ASN A 47 -11.87 7.46 1.50
N PHE A 48 -10.80 6.85 2.04
CA PHE A 48 -9.44 7.26 1.75
C PHE A 48 -9.05 6.85 0.34
N GLU A 49 -8.65 7.82 -0.49
CA GLU A 49 -8.13 7.58 -1.83
C GLU A 49 -6.62 7.82 -1.86
N GLY A 50 -5.87 6.81 -2.31
CA GLY A 50 -4.41 6.86 -2.33
C GLY A 50 -3.81 6.35 -3.63
N TYR A 51 -2.68 6.94 -4.00
CA TYR A 51 -1.96 6.61 -5.23
C TYR A 51 -0.52 6.24 -4.92
N ILE A 52 -0.07 5.12 -5.46
CA ILE A 52 1.32 4.67 -5.40
C ILE A 52 1.98 5.09 -6.72
N LEU A 53 2.99 5.94 -6.59
CA LEU A 53 3.69 6.60 -7.68
C LEU A 53 5.19 6.30 -7.60
N ALA A 54 5.81 6.08 -8.76
CA ALA A 54 7.25 5.95 -8.90
C ALA A 54 7.68 6.42 -10.29
N GLY A 55 8.96 6.75 -10.45
CA GLY A 55 9.51 7.15 -11.75
C GLY A 55 9.41 6.04 -12.82
N VAL A 56 9.30 4.79 -12.38
CA VAL A 56 9.07 3.62 -13.24
C VAL A 56 7.84 2.87 -12.72
N GLY A 57 6.84 2.61 -13.58
CA GLY A 57 5.58 1.98 -13.18
C GLY A 57 5.73 0.63 -12.48
N SER A 58 6.74 -0.17 -12.86
CA SER A 58 7.04 -1.45 -12.21
C SER A 58 7.35 -1.30 -10.72
N GLN A 59 7.98 -0.20 -10.30
CA GLN A 59 8.27 0.05 -8.88
C GLN A 59 6.99 0.33 -8.08
N SER A 60 6.02 1.04 -8.67
CA SER A 60 4.69 1.25 -8.09
C SER A 60 3.96 -0.09 -7.91
N GLN A 61 4.04 -0.95 -8.92
CA GLN A 61 3.44 -2.29 -8.91
C GLN A 61 4.12 -3.19 -7.85
N GLU A 62 5.44 -3.16 -7.70
CA GLU A 62 6.16 -3.93 -6.68
C GLU A 62 5.69 -3.58 -5.26
N MET A 63 5.48 -2.29 -4.97
CA MET A 63 4.96 -1.85 -3.67
C MET A 63 3.51 -2.31 -3.47
N PHE A 64 2.68 -2.27 -4.52
CA PHE A 64 1.31 -2.80 -4.48
C PHE A 64 1.30 -4.30 -4.19
N MET A 65 2.11 -5.09 -4.90
CA MET A 65 2.22 -6.53 -4.67
C MET A 65 2.72 -6.85 -3.26
N LYS A 66 3.53 -5.97 -2.65
CA LYS A 66 3.93 -6.13 -1.25
C LYS A 66 2.73 -5.98 -0.29
N ILE A 67 1.84 -5.01 -0.54
CA ILE A 67 0.60 -4.86 0.24
C ILE A 67 -0.26 -6.13 0.14
N GLU A 68 -0.45 -6.62 -1.08
CA GLU A 68 -1.21 -7.84 -1.32
C GLU A 68 -0.62 -9.06 -0.59
N LYS A 69 0.69 -9.26 -0.68
CA LYS A 69 1.38 -10.34 0.03
C LYS A 69 1.26 -10.24 1.55
N ILE A 70 1.24 -9.03 2.10
CA ILE A 70 0.99 -8.82 3.54
C ILE A 70 -0.45 -9.19 3.88
N ALA A 71 -1.42 -8.73 3.09
CA ALA A 71 -2.84 -9.02 3.30
C ALA A 71 -3.13 -10.54 3.24
N LYS A 72 -2.59 -11.23 2.22
CA LYS A 72 -2.74 -12.68 2.03
C LYS A 72 -1.84 -13.52 2.94
N ARG A 73 -1.01 -12.89 3.78
CA ARG A 73 -0.10 -13.56 4.73
C ARG A 73 0.94 -14.45 4.04
N GLU A 74 1.36 -14.06 2.84
CA GLU A 74 2.33 -14.81 2.01
C GLU A 74 3.80 -14.51 2.37
N ILE A 75 4.04 -13.65 3.36
CA ILE A 75 5.38 -13.30 3.83
C ILE A 75 5.69 -14.09 5.10
N ALA A 76 6.38 -15.23 4.95
CA ALA A 76 6.68 -16.15 6.05
C ALA A 76 7.43 -15.50 7.23
N SER A 77 8.26 -14.49 6.98
CA SER A 77 8.99 -13.78 8.04
C SER A 77 8.12 -12.83 8.87
N PHE A 78 6.88 -12.56 8.46
CA PHE A 78 5.97 -11.66 9.20
C PHE A 78 5.06 -12.49 10.09
N THR A 79 5.43 -12.60 11.36
CA THR A 79 4.62 -13.25 12.40
C THR A 79 3.46 -12.35 12.84
N GLY A 80 2.37 -12.96 13.32
CA GLY A 80 1.24 -12.22 13.91
C GLY A 80 0.40 -11.40 12.91
N LEU A 81 0.47 -11.68 11.61
CA LEU A 81 -0.44 -11.06 10.63
C LEU A 81 -1.87 -11.61 10.83
N THR A 82 -2.84 -10.71 10.87
CA THR A 82 -4.28 -11.02 10.94
C THR A 82 -4.92 -10.96 9.55
N ASP A 83 -6.05 -11.62 9.38
CA ASP A 83 -6.86 -11.64 8.15
C ASP A 83 -7.80 -10.43 8.02
N ILE A 84 -7.89 -9.57 9.04
CA ILE A 84 -8.77 -8.38 9.08
C ILE A 84 -8.71 -7.57 7.77
N PHE A 85 -7.51 -7.17 7.34
CA PHE A 85 -7.35 -6.36 6.14
C PHE A 85 -7.80 -7.10 4.87
N TYR A 86 -7.50 -8.40 4.78
CA TYR A 86 -7.90 -9.23 3.64
C TYR A 86 -9.41 -9.47 3.60
N ASN A 87 -10.08 -9.48 4.74
CA ASN A 87 -11.54 -9.63 4.81
C ASN A 87 -12.26 -8.33 4.45
N GLU A 88 -11.61 -7.18 4.66
CA GLU A 88 -12.14 -5.87 4.29
C GLU A 88 -12.06 -5.56 2.79
N THR A 89 -11.27 -6.32 2.00
CA THR A 89 -11.21 -6.12 0.55
C THR A 89 -12.53 -6.48 -0.12
N VAL A 90 -12.98 -5.62 -1.04
CA VAL A 90 -14.22 -5.83 -1.80
C VAL A 90 -14.00 -6.93 -2.84
N LYS A 91 -14.72 -8.04 -2.69
CA LYS A 91 -14.63 -9.22 -3.55
C LYS A 91 -15.88 -9.36 -4.42
N SER A 92 -15.73 -10.03 -5.56
CA SER A 92 -16.81 -10.38 -6.48
C SER A 92 -16.60 -11.79 -7.03
N SER A 93 -17.57 -12.31 -7.78
CA SER A 93 -17.44 -13.61 -8.46
C SER A 93 -16.26 -13.66 -9.44
N ALA A 94 -15.88 -12.51 -10.03
CA ALA A 94 -14.76 -12.38 -10.94
C ALA A 94 -13.44 -11.98 -10.23
N ASN A 95 -13.50 -11.45 -9.02
CA ASN A 95 -12.35 -11.05 -8.21
C ASN A 95 -12.50 -11.56 -6.78
N THR A 96 -12.00 -12.77 -6.53
CA THR A 96 -12.23 -13.49 -5.28
C THR A 96 -11.31 -13.06 -4.14
N ASP A 97 -10.24 -12.30 -4.42
CA ASP A 97 -9.28 -11.82 -3.42
C ASP A 97 -9.33 -10.30 -3.18
N GLY A 98 -10.02 -9.55 -4.04
CA GLY A 98 -10.23 -8.11 -3.94
C GLY A 98 -9.08 -7.26 -4.50
N PHE A 99 -8.07 -7.89 -5.09
CA PHE A 99 -6.95 -7.21 -5.76
C PHE A 99 -7.13 -7.29 -7.27
N THR A 100 -6.85 -6.21 -7.98
CA THR A 100 -6.99 -6.14 -9.44
C THR A 100 -5.67 -5.74 -10.06
N HIS A 101 -5.16 -6.55 -10.99
CA HIS A 101 -3.87 -6.36 -11.65
C HIS A 101 -4.02 -5.92 -13.11
N ASN A 102 -4.76 -4.84 -13.36
CA ASN A 102 -4.85 -4.28 -14.70
C ASN A 102 -3.46 -3.73 -15.11
N PRO A 103 -2.92 -4.07 -16.30
CA PRO A 103 -1.64 -3.55 -16.78
C PRO A 103 -1.52 -2.02 -16.81
N ALA A 104 -2.62 -1.28 -16.77
CA ALA A 104 -2.61 0.18 -16.65
C ALA A 104 -2.51 0.68 -15.20
N SER A 105 -3.06 -0.07 -14.24
CA SER A 105 -3.09 0.30 -12.81
C SER A 105 -3.50 -0.91 -11.97
N PHE A 106 -2.68 -1.29 -10.99
CA PHE A 106 -3.12 -2.22 -9.95
C PHE A 106 -3.99 -1.45 -8.95
N SER A 107 -5.01 -2.11 -8.41
CA SER A 107 -5.92 -1.46 -7.46
C SER A 107 -6.61 -2.43 -6.52
N TYR A 108 -7.03 -1.92 -5.37
CA TYR A 108 -7.96 -2.59 -4.46
C TYR A 108 -8.95 -1.58 -3.90
N LYS A 109 -10.11 -2.09 -3.46
CA LYS A 109 -11.15 -1.32 -2.76
C LYS A 109 -11.47 -2.00 -1.43
N LEU A 110 -11.80 -1.21 -0.42
CA LEU A 110 -12.24 -1.66 0.89
C LEU A 110 -13.73 -1.36 1.08
N TYR A 111 -14.43 -2.12 1.94
CA TYR A 111 -15.86 -1.89 2.21
C TYR A 111 -16.16 -0.53 2.85
N ASN A 112 -15.19 0.05 3.57
CA ASN A 112 -15.25 1.43 4.07
C ASN A 112 -15.15 2.54 2.99
N GLY A 113 -15.15 2.18 1.70
CA GLY A 113 -15.09 3.10 0.56
C GLY A 113 -13.68 3.51 0.14
N SER A 114 -12.63 3.10 0.86
CA SER A 114 -11.25 3.45 0.52
C SER A 114 -10.75 2.73 -0.74
N VAL A 115 -9.91 3.42 -1.51
CA VAL A 115 -9.38 2.94 -2.79
C VAL A 115 -7.90 3.26 -2.92
N ILE A 116 -7.08 2.26 -3.24
CA ILE A 116 -5.66 2.46 -3.57
C ILE A 116 -5.39 2.04 -5.00
N ARG A 117 -4.59 2.84 -5.72
CA ARG A 117 -4.17 2.56 -7.10
C ARG A 117 -2.67 2.73 -7.28
N SER A 118 -2.04 1.87 -8.07
CA SER A 118 -0.68 2.10 -8.58
C SER A 118 -0.77 2.78 -9.94
N LEU A 119 -0.15 3.94 -10.14
CA LEU A 119 -0.14 4.56 -11.47
C LEU A 119 1.08 4.11 -12.27
N ASN A 120 0.84 3.84 -13.55
CA ASN A 120 1.88 3.50 -14.51
C ASN A 120 2.25 4.73 -15.34
N GLY A 121 3.55 5.03 -15.42
CA GLY A 121 4.09 6.09 -16.25
C GLY A 121 4.81 7.20 -15.47
N SER A 122 5.58 8.02 -16.19
CA SER A 122 6.26 9.19 -15.65
C SER A 122 5.24 10.13 -14.97
N PHE A 123 5.61 10.66 -13.81
CA PHE A 123 4.79 11.59 -13.02
C PHE A 123 4.27 12.78 -13.86
N ASP A 124 5.03 13.24 -14.85
CA ASP A 124 4.63 14.33 -15.74
C ASP A 124 3.44 13.99 -16.64
N ASN A 125 3.30 12.72 -17.05
CA ASN A 125 2.20 12.29 -17.92
C ASN A 125 0.85 12.18 -17.17
N ASN A 126 0.89 12.05 -15.84
CA ASN A 126 -0.30 11.87 -15.00
C ASN A 126 -0.82 13.19 -14.39
N ARG A 127 -0.10 14.31 -14.54
CA ARG A 127 -0.53 15.64 -14.04
C ARG A 127 -1.52 16.37 -14.96
N SER A 128 -1.74 15.87 -16.18
CA SER A 128 -2.49 16.55 -17.24
C SER A 128 -3.87 15.93 -17.54
N LYS A 129 -4.43 15.15 -16.62
CA LYS A 129 -5.79 14.59 -16.74
C LYS A 129 -6.58 14.75 -15.45
#